data_AF-A0AAU7F8Q0-F1
#
_entry.id   AF-A0AAU7F8Q0-F1
#
_cell.length_a   1.000
_cell.length_b   1.000
_cell.length_c   1.000
_cell.angle_alpha   90.00
_cell.angle_beta   90.00
_cell.angle_gamma   90.00
#
_symmetry.space_group_name_H-M   'P 1'
#
loop_
_entity.id
_entity.type
_entity.pdbx_description
1 polymer ?
#
loop_
_entity_poly.entity_id
_entity_poly.type
_entity_poly.pdbx_seq_one_letter_code
_entity_poly.pdbx_strand_id
1 'polypeptide(L)'
;MHDIFLAYILPVLICGSFFGSVLYLFLAQYIHDYLQENYHDALPPPLNNEYGDGTDFSYLFEVWHAWRIGTLQRMESCFWRGFFRVTVATGGMELLSMFVLFSCFLFKIFYLK
;
A
#
# COMPACT_ATOMS: atom_id res chain seq x y z
N MET A 1 1.95 29.47 12.74
CA MET A 1 1.45 28.24 12.08
C MET A 1 2.56 27.45 11.39
N HIS A 2 3.51 28.10 10.70
CA HIS A 2 4.66 27.45 10.06
C HIS A 2 5.51 26.59 11.02
N ASP A 3 5.78 27.09 12.24
CA ASP A 3 6.64 26.36 13.19
C ASP A 3 5.95 25.13 13.81
N ILE A 4 4.63 25.19 14.00
CA ILE A 4 3.83 24.04 14.47
C ILE A 4 3.82 22.93 13.41
N PHE A 5 3.71 23.32 12.14
CA PHE A 5 3.74 22.39 11.02
C PHE A 5 5.08 21.66 10.93
N LEU A 6 6.20 22.39 11.01
CA LEU A 6 7.54 21.79 10.92
C LEU A 6 7.91 20.98 12.16
N ALA A 7 7.51 21.42 13.36
CA ALA A 7 7.90 20.78 14.61
C ALA A 7 7.10 19.51 14.93
N TYR A 8 5.82 19.44 14.53
CA TYR A 8 4.94 18.35 14.94
C TYR A 8 4.31 17.60 13.75
N ILE A 9 3.74 18.33 12.79
CA ILE A 9 2.95 17.71 11.71
C ILE A 9 3.85 16.95 10.75
N LEU A 10 4.95 17.58 10.32
CA LEU A 10 5.90 16.97 9.39
C LEU A 10 6.57 15.71 9.94
N PRO A 11 7.14 15.68 11.16
CA PRO A 11 7.73 14.46 11.71
C PRO A 11 6.69 13.35 11.93
N VAL A 12 5.47 13.68 12.36
CA VAL A 12 4.40 12.67 12.48
C VAL A 12 4.02 12.10 11.12
N LEU A 13 3.94 12.92 10.07
CA LEU A 13 3.68 12.40 8.72
C LEU A 13 4.82 11.50 8.22
N ILE A 14 6.08 11.89 8.43
CA ILE A 14 7.24 11.10 7.98
C ILE A 14 7.34 9.77 8.73
N CYS A 15 7.23 9.80 10.06
CA CYS A 15 7.23 8.58 10.85
C CYS A 15 6.01 7.72 10.51
N GLY A 16 4.82 8.32 10.43
CA GLY A 16 3.59 7.62 10.07
C GLY A 16 3.66 6.96 8.69
N SER A 17 4.21 7.64 7.68
CA SER A 17 4.38 7.08 6.35
C SER A 17 5.39 5.94 6.33
N PHE A 18 6.51 6.08 7.07
CA PHE A 18 7.54 5.04 7.13
C PHE A 18 7.06 3.78 7.86
N PHE A 19 6.44 3.93 9.03
CA PHE A 19 5.87 2.79 9.76
C PHE A 19 4.69 2.18 9.00
N GLY A 20 3.88 3.00 8.35
CA GLY A 20 2.76 2.57 7.52
C GLY A 20 3.21 1.73 6.32
N SER A 21 4.27 2.16 5.62
CA SER A 21 4.79 1.44 4.46
C SER A 21 5.40 0.10 4.86
N VAL A 22 6.22 0.07 5.93
CA VAL A 22 6.77 -1.19 6.46
C VAL A 22 5.67 -2.15 6.88
N LEU A 23 4.67 -1.67 7.62
CA LEU A 23 3.52 -2.49 8.03
C LEU A 23 2.75 -3.02 6.81
N TYR A 24 2.51 -2.17 5.81
CA TYR A 24 1.84 -2.54 4.58
C TYR A 24 2.58 -3.63 3.81
N LEU A 25 3.91 -3.55 3.71
CA LEU A 25 4.74 -4.59 3.06
C LEU A 25 4.50 -5.97 3.70
N PHE A 26 4.59 -6.06 5.02
CA PHE A 26 4.35 -7.33 5.73
C PHE A 26 2.91 -7.81 5.53
N LEU A 27 1.92 -6.93 5.70
CA LEU A 27 0.51 -7.29 5.55
C LEU A 27 0.17 -7.75 4.12
N ALA A 28 0.73 -7.09 3.12
CA ALA A 28 0.52 -7.42 1.72
C ALA A 28 1.18 -8.75 1.37
N GLN A 29 2.38 -9.03 1.89
CA GLN A 29 3.03 -10.34 1.73
C GLN A 29 2.18 -11.47 2.32
N TYR A 30 1.72 -11.33 3.57
CA TYR A 30 0.87 -12.36 4.20
C TYR A 30 -0.43 -12.63 3.43
N ILE A 31 -1.05 -11.57 2.89
CA ILE A 31 -2.26 -11.73 2.08
C ILE A 31 -1.96 -12.38 0.75
N HIS A 32 -0.86 -11.97 0.12
CA HIS A 32 -0.43 -12.55 -1.13
C HIS A 32 -0.23 -14.06 -0.99
N ASP A 33 0.48 -14.51 0.05
CA ASP A 33 0.71 -15.93 0.30
C ASP A 33 -0.62 -16.68 0.51
N TYR A 34 -1.54 -16.09 1.27
CA TYR A 34 -2.88 -16.65 1.47
C TYR A 34 -3.69 -16.73 0.16
N LEU A 35 -3.64 -15.68 -0.67
CA LEU A 35 -4.29 -15.64 -1.98
C LEU A 35 -3.66 -16.65 -2.93
N GLN A 36 -2.35 -16.83 -2.90
CA GLN A 36 -1.63 -17.77 -3.75
C GLN A 36 -2.02 -19.21 -3.42
N GLU A 37 -2.18 -19.53 -2.13
CA GLU A 37 -2.54 -20.86 -1.66
C GLU A 37 -4.04 -21.18 -1.86
N ASN A 38 -4.94 -20.22 -1.65
CA ASN A 38 -6.38 -20.48 -1.59
C ASN A 38 -7.19 -19.93 -2.78
N TYR A 39 -6.64 -18.95 -3.49
CA TYR A 39 -7.33 -18.19 -4.55
C TYR A 39 -6.38 -17.87 -5.70
N HIS A 40 -5.62 -18.86 -6.17
CA HIS A 40 -4.62 -18.70 -7.22
C HIS A 40 -5.19 -18.01 -8.48
N ASP A 41 -6.42 -18.35 -8.85
CA ASP A 41 -7.15 -17.79 -10.01
C ASP A 41 -7.43 -16.28 -9.90
N ALA A 42 -7.29 -15.71 -8.70
CA ALA A 42 -7.50 -14.30 -8.44
C ALA A 42 -6.22 -13.45 -8.55
N LEU A 43 -5.06 -14.11 -8.63
CA LEU A 43 -3.80 -13.44 -8.92
C LEU A 43 -3.63 -13.34 -10.43
N PRO A 44 -3.03 -12.25 -10.94
CA PRO A 44 -2.68 -12.19 -12.36
C PRO A 44 -1.72 -13.36 -12.69
N PRO A 45 -1.76 -13.90 -13.92
CA PRO A 45 -0.80 -14.92 -14.31
C PRO A 45 0.62 -14.38 -14.06
N PRO A 46 1.55 -15.21 -13.58
CA PRO A 46 2.92 -14.76 -13.34
C PRO A 46 3.41 -14.09 -14.61
N LEU A 47 3.76 -12.80 -14.51
CA LEU A 47 4.36 -12.07 -15.60
C LEU A 47 5.63 -12.84 -15.95
N ASN A 48 5.59 -13.60 -17.06
CA ASN A 48 6.76 -14.30 -17.56
C ASN A 48 7.89 -13.28 -17.65
N ASN A 49 8.97 -13.58 -16.95
CA ASN A 49 10.14 -12.75 -16.69
C ASN A 49 10.81 -12.20 -17.97
N GLU A 50 10.22 -11.23 -18.66
CA GLU A 50 10.89 -10.46 -19.72
C GLU A 50 11.62 -9.23 -19.16
N TYR A 51 11.30 -8.80 -17.94
CA TYR A 51 12.08 -7.84 -17.16
C TYR A 51 12.71 -8.61 -15.99
N GLY A 52 14.01 -8.90 -16.12
CA GLY A 52 14.75 -9.83 -15.28
C GLY A 52 14.62 -9.62 -13.77
N ASP A 53 14.77 -10.74 -13.06
CA ASP A 53 14.64 -10.94 -11.62
C ASP A 53 13.25 -10.56 -11.07
N GLY A 54 12.55 -11.56 -10.55
CA GLY A 54 11.26 -11.40 -9.88
C GLY A 54 11.42 -10.36 -8.78
N THR A 55 11.00 -9.13 -9.07
CA THR A 55 11.08 -8.01 -8.13
C THR A 55 10.41 -8.41 -6.83
N ASP A 56 11.16 -8.37 -5.73
CA ASP A 56 10.75 -8.74 -4.36
C ASP A 56 9.48 -8.02 -3.85
N PHE A 57 8.82 -7.20 -4.66
CA PHE A 57 7.63 -6.42 -4.34
C PHE A 57 6.46 -6.63 -5.33
N SER A 58 6.51 -7.65 -6.21
CA SER A 58 5.42 -7.94 -7.15
C SER A 58 4.09 -8.18 -6.44
N TYR A 59 4.13 -8.78 -5.25
CA TYR A 59 2.98 -9.04 -4.40
C TYR A 59 2.15 -7.78 -4.09
N LEU A 60 2.76 -6.59 -4.07
CA LEU A 60 2.04 -5.33 -3.86
C LEU A 60 1.07 -5.04 -5.00
N PHE A 61 1.53 -5.24 -6.23
CA PHE A 61 0.72 -5.05 -7.42
C PHE A 61 -0.36 -6.13 -7.51
N GLU A 62 -0.02 -7.36 -7.15
CA GLU A 62 -0.94 -8.50 -7.20
C GLU A 62 -2.07 -8.38 -6.16
N VAL A 63 -1.78 -7.91 -4.94
CA VAL A 63 -2.79 -7.61 -3.92
C VAL A 63 -3.69 -6.45 -4.38
N TRP A 64 -3.12 -5.42 -4.98
CA TRP A 64 -3.89 -4.31 -5.56
C TRP A 64 -4.80 -4.77 -6.71
N HIS A 65 -4.30 -5.65 -7.58
CA HIS A 65 -5.08 -6.27 -8.65
C HIS A 65 -6.22 -7.13 -8.09
N ALA A 66 -5.94 -7.95 -7.07
CA ALA A 66 -6.94 -8.77 -6.38
C ALA A 66 -8.06 -7.91 -5.76
N TRP A 67 -7.72 -6.73 -5.23
CA TRP A 67 -8.74 -5.79 -4.75
C TRP A 67 -9.62 -5.26 -5.89
N ARG A 68 -9.01 -4.88 -7.02
CA ARG A 68 -9.73 -4.34 -8.19
C ARG A 68 -10.72 -5.32 -8.82
N ILE A 69 -10.39 -6.61 -8.85
CA ILE A 69 -11.25 -7.65 -9.43
C ILE A 69 -12.31 -8.19 -8.46
N GLY A 70 -12.33 -7.68 -7.22
CA GLY A 70 -13.37 -8.04 -6.24
C GLY A 70 -13.14 -9.38 -5.52
N THR A 71 -11.89 -9.85 -5.39
CA THR A 71 -11.54 -11.12 -4.73
C THR A 71 -12.06 -11.22 -3.29
N LEU A 72 -12.28 -10.08 -2.63
CA LEU A 72 -12.96 -9.96 -1.33
C LEU A 72 -14.27 -10.75 -1.25
N GLN A 73 -15.04 -10.80 -2.33
CA GLN A 73 -16.33 -11.50 -2.35
C GLN A 73 -16.16 -13.03 -2.40
N ARG A 74 -15.03 -13.52 -2.92
CA ARG A 74 -14.74 -14.96 -3.02
C ARG A 74 -14.15 -15.54 -1.73
N MET A 75 -13.59 -14.71 -0.86
CA MET A 75 -13.06 -15.14 0.43
C MET A 75 -14.16 -15.67 1.34
N GLU A 76 -14.07 -16.92 1.79
CA GLU A 76 -15.07 -17.53 2.67
C GLU A 76 -14.90 -17.08 4.12
N SER A 77 -13.65 -16.93 4.58
CA SER A 77 -13.35 -16.57 5.95
C SER A 77 -13.58 -15.08 6.23
N CYS A 78 -14.43 -14.78 7.21
CA CYS A 78 -14.65 -13.42 7.72
C CYS A 78 -13.36 -12.78 8.27
N PHE A 79 -12.48 -13.59 8.86
CA PHE A 79 -11.19 -13.12 9.38
C PHE A 79 -10.32 -12.59 8.24
N TRP A 80 -10.13 -13.38 7.19
CA TRP A 80 -9.31 -13.00 6.02
C TRP A 80 -9.91 -11.85 5.22
N ARG A 81 -11.25 -11.77 5.13
CA ARG A 81 -11.93 -10.60 4.57
C ARG A 81 -11.64 -9.32 5.36
N GLY A 82 -11.69 -9.39 6.69
CA GLY A 82 -11.35 -8.27 7.57
C GLY A 82 -9.90 -7.85 7.39
N PHE A 83 -9.00 -8.83 7.44
CA PHE A 83 -7.56 -8.62 7.25
C PHE A 83 -7.26 -7.97 5.89
N PHE A 84 -7.89 -8.43 4.81
CA PHE A 84 -7.76 -7.85 3.48
C PHE A 84 -8.21 -6.39 3.41
N ARG A 85 -9.35 -6.05 4.06
CA ARG A 85 -9.80 -4.66 4.14
C ARG A 85 -8.82 -3.78 4.89
N VAL A 86 -8.25 -4.27 6.00
CA VAL A 86 -7.25 -3.54 6.77
C VAL A 86 -6.02 -3.27 5.90
N THR A 87 -5.49 -4.28 5.21
CA THR A 87 -4.30 -4.12 4.37
C THR A 87 -4.53 -3.12 3.23
N VAL A 88 -5.67 -3.21 2.52
CA VAL A 88 -6.02 -2.24 1.48
C VAL A 88 -6.21 -0.84 2.05
N ALA A 89 -6.83 -0.71 3.24
CA ALA A 89 -6.98 0.58 3.90
C ALA A 89 -5.63 1.18 4.32
N THR A 90 -4.70 0.36 4.81
CA THR A 90 -3.32 0.77 5.14
C THR A 90 -2.59 1.27 3.89
N GLY A 91 -2.65 0.53 2.78
CA GLY A 91 -2.07 0.98 1.50
C GLY A 91 -2.71 2.27 0.98
N GLY A 92 -4.03 2.43 1.10
CA GLY A 92 -4.72 3.65 0.73
C GLY A 92 -4.35 4.87 1.59
N MET A 93 -4.18 4.67 2.90
CA MET A 93 -3.74 5.72 3.83
C MET A 93 -2.29 6.14 3.55
N GLU A 94 -1.43 5.19 3.18
CA GLU A 94 -0.04 5.44 2.82
C GLU A 94 0.08 6.25 1.53
N LEU A 95 -0.67 5.88 0.47
CA LEU A 95 -0.78 6.66 -0.75
C LEU A 95 -1.29 8.09 -0.50
N LEU A 96 -2.29 8.25 0.37
CA LEU A 96 -2.80 9.57 0.74
C LEU A 96 -1.74 10.39 1.48
N SER A 97 -0.99 9.77 2.40
CA SER A 97 0.09 10.42 3.14
C SER A 97 1.22 10.87 2.23
N MET A 98 1.62 10.02 1.28
CA MET A 98 2.57 10.35 0.20
C MET A 98 2.07 11.54 -0.63
N PHE A 99 0.79 11.54 -1.01
CA PHE A 99 0.20 12.63 -1.81
C PHE A 99 0.18 13.96 -1.06
N VAL A 100 -0.13 13.93 0.25
CA VAL A 100 -0.09 15.12 1.10
C VAL A 100 1.34 15.64 1.26
N LEU A 101 2.32 14.77 1.52
CA LEU A 101 3.73 15.16 1.57
C LEU A 101 4.18 15.81 0.26
N PHE A 102 3.88 15.17 -0.87
CA PHE A 102 4.24 15.69 -2.19
C PHE A 102 3.61 17.05 -2.46
N SER A 103 2.33 17.22 -2.12
CA SER A 103 1.61 18.49 -2.24
C SER A 103 2.23 19.59 -1.38
N CYS A 104 2.66 19.27 -0.15
CA CYS A 104 3.35 20.22 0.72
C CYS A 104 4.69 20.69 0.14
N PHE A 105 5.47 19.80 -0.47
CA PHE A 105 6.73 20.17 -1.13
C PHE A 105 6.50 21.02 -2.38
N LEU A 106 5.54 20.67 -3.23
CA LEU A 106 5.19 21.47 -4.40
C LEU A 106 4.74 22.88 -3.99
N PHE A 107 3.84 23.00 -3.01
CA PHE A 107 3.34 24.31 -2.58
C PHE A 107 4.47 25.20 -2.06
N LYS A 108 5.43 24.64 -1.30
CA LYS A 108 6.61 25.38 -0.84
C LYS A 108 7.52 25.84 -1.99
N ILE A 109 7.67 25.03 -3.04
CA ILE A 109 8.48 25.39 -4.24
C ILE A 109 7.82 26.52 -5.05
N PHE A 110 6.49 26.54 -5.15
CA PHE A 110 5.77 27.54 -5.95
C PHE A 110 5.57 28.89 -5.25
N TYR A 111 5.52 28.94 -3.92
CA TYR A 111 5.24 30.17 -3.15
C TYR A 111 6.47 30.87 -2.54
N LEU A 112 7.67 30.30 -2.69
CA LEU A 112 8.95 30.93 -2.30
C LEU A 112 9.74 31.52 -3.48
N LYS A 113 9.11 31.61 -4.66
CA LYS A 113 9.59 32.43 -5.79
C LYS A 113 8.89 33.77 -5.77
#